data_AF-A0A961I8E3-F1
#
_entry.id   AF-A0A961I8E3-F1
#
_cell.length_a   1.000
_cell.length_b   1.000
_cell.length_c   1.000
_cell.angle_alpha   90.00
_cell.angle_beta   90.00
_cell.angle_gamma   90.00
#
_symmetry.space_group_name_H-M   'P 1'
#
loop_
_entity.id
_entity.type
_entity.pdbx_description
1 polymer ?
#
loop_
_entity_poly.entity_id
_entity_poly.type
_entity_poly.pdbx_seq_one_letter_code
_entity_poly.pdbx_strand_id
1 'polypeptide(L)'
;YWIMISCNVISPQIFWFKKLRTNPWVLWIVSIFVNIGMWFERYVIVVTSLHRDFLPSSWDMYVLTLHDYLILLGSFGLFFTLFLLFARFLPTIAMAEIKTVMKSPDAAKGYGH
;
A
#
# COMPACT_ATOMS: atom_id res chain seq x y z
N TYR A 1 0.40 16.64 -9.53
CA TYR A 1 1.60 17.14 -8.81
C TYR A 1 1.31 17.47 -7.35
N TRP A 2 0.42 18.42 -7.03
CA TRP A 2 0.10 18.79 -5.64
C TRP A 2 -0.42 17.64 -4.77
N ILE A 3 -1.27 16.77 -5.32
CA ILE A 3 -1.81 15.57 -4.64
C ILE A 3 -0.69 14.55 -4.32
N MET A 4 0.29 14.42 -5.22
CA MET A 4 1.46 13.56 -5.01
C MET A 4 2.33 14.11 -3.87
N ILE A 5 2.59 15.42 -3.85
CA ILE A 5 3.34 16.05 -2.76
C ILE A 5 2.59 15.93 -1.44
N SER A 6 1.28 16.20 -1.40
CA SER A 6 0.52 16.08 -0.16
C SER A 6 0.50 14.64 0.35
N CYS A 7 0.26 13.66 -0.51
CA CYS A 7 0.16 12.27 -0.07
C CYS A 7 1.51 11.62 0.28
N ASN A 8 2.62 11.97 -0.39
CA ASN A 8 3.93 11.39 -0.09
C ASN A 8 4.73 12.17 0.95
N VAL A 9 4.58 13.49 1.03
CA VAL A 9 5.38 14.32 1.95
C VAL A 9 4.66 14.54 3.28
N ILE A 10 3.33 14.72 3.31
CA ILE A 10 2.60 15.04 4.55
C ILE A 10 2.24 13.76 5.32
N SER A 11 1.85 12.69 4.64
CA SER A 11 1.50 11.40 5.27
C SER A 11 2.57 10.86 6.25
N PRO A 12 3.87 10.82 5.91
CA PRO A 12 4.89 10.33 6.84
C PRO A 12 5.15 11.28 8.02
N GLN A 13 4.85 12.58 7.89
CA GLN A 13 5.03 13.54 8.99
C GLN A 13 4.09 13.26 10.16
N ILE A 14 2.95 12.61 9.91
CA ILE A 14 2.01 12.18 10.94
C ILE A 14 2.66 11.16 11.90
N PHE A 15 3.68 10.41 11.45
CA PHE A 15 4.36 9.40 12.26
C PHE A 15 5.39 9.95 13.27
N TRP A 16 5.72 11.25 13.21
CA TRP A 16 6.55 11.89 14.24
C TRP A 16 5.87 11.87 15.62
N PHE A 17 4.55 11.87 15.65
CA PHE A 17 3.80 11.80 16.90
C PHE A 17 3.60 10.35 17.34
N LYS A 18 4.24 9.97 18.45
CA LYS A 18 4.16 8.62 19.03
C LYS A 18 2.70 8.15 19.22
N LYS A 19 1.81 9.05 19.64
CA LYS A 19 0.37 8.79 19.85
C LYS A 19 -0.37 8.42 18.56
N LEU A 20 0.06 8.94 17.41
CA LEU A 20 -0.53 8.67 16.10
C LEU A 20 0.06 7.41 15.47
N ARG A 21 1.34 7.12 15.70
CA ARG A 21 2.00 5.89 15.22
C ARG A 21 1.54 4.63 15.95
N THR A 22 1.10 4.72 17.21
CA THR A 22 0.61 3.55 17.97
C THR A 22 -0.89 3.32 17.84
N ASN A 23 -1.62 4.15 17.08
CA ASN A 23 -3.05 3.99 16.89
C ASN A 23 -3.31 3.21 15.58
N PRO A 24 -3.83 1.97 15.64
CA PRO A 24 -4.09 1.16 14.44
C PRO A 24 -4.99 1.84 13.41
N TRP A 25 -5.96 2.64 13.87
CA TRP A 25 -6.88 3.37 12.97
C TRP A 25 -6.16 4.45 12.16
N VAL A 26 -5.23 5.17 12.80
CA VAL A 26 -4.43 6.20 12.12
C VAL A 26 -3.48 5.56 11.13
N LEU A 27 -2.81 4.46 11.53
CA LEU A 27 -1.95 3.69 10.63
C LEU A 27 -2.70 3.19 9.39
N TRP A 28 -3.91 2.66 9.59
CA TRP A 28 -4.74 2.16 8.48
C TRP A 28 -5.10 3.27 7.49
N ILE A 29 -5.60 4.41 7.98
CA ILE A 29 -5.94 5.55 7.12
C ILE A 29 -4.71 6.06 6.37
N VAL A 30 -3.59 6.27 7.07
CA VAL A 30 -2.34 6.76 6.46
C VAL A 30 -1.81 5.78 5.41
N SER A 31 -1.93 4.47 5.64
CA SER A 31 -1.49 3.45 4.67
C SER A 31 -2.25 3.52 3.35
N ILE A 32 -3.55 3.86 3.38
CA ILE A 32 -4.36 4.06 2.16
C ILE A 32 -3.85 5.28 1.40
N PHE A 33 -3.66 6.42 2.09
CA PHE A 33 -3.16 7.65 1.48
C PHE A 33 -1.78 7.48 0.85
N VAL A 34 -0.88 6.75 1.51
CA VAL A 34 0.47 6.45 0.98
C VAL A 34 0.37 5.59 -0.27
N ASN A 35 -0.44 4.52 -0.28
CA ASN A 35 -0.60 3.68 -1.47
C ASN A 35 -1.14 4.48 -2.67
N ILE A 36 -2.14 5.34 -2.44
CA ILE A 36 -2.69 6.24 -3.46
C ILE A 36 -1.62 7.24 -3.92
N GLY A 37 -0.87 7.83 -2.98
CA GLY A 37 0.20 8.80 -3.28
C GLY A 37 1.31 8.23 -4.16
N MET A 38 1.78 7.02 -3.86
CA MET A 38 2.79 6.32 -4.65
C MET A 38 2.28 5.94 -6.04
N TRP A 39 1.01 5.53 -6.17
CA TRP A 39 0.41 5.29 -7.47
C TRP A 39 0.30 6.58 -8.30
N PHE A 40 -0.13 7.68 -7.67
CA PHE A 40 -0.18 8.99 -8.32
C PHE A 40 1.20 9.53 -8.72
N GLU A 41 2.26 9.25 -7.96
CA GLU A 41 3.63 9.57 -8.35
C GLU A 41 3.98 8.92 -9.69
N ARG A 42 3.71 7.61 -9.83
CA ARG A 42 3.97 6.87 -11.07
C ARG A 42 3.11 7.36 -12.22
N TYR A 43 1.83 7.63 -11.96
CA TYR A 43 0.92 8.20 -12.95
C TYR A 43 1.42 9.57 -13.46
N VAL A 44 1.80 10.47 -12.55
CA VAL A 44 2.30 11.80 -12.90
C VAL A 44 3.57 11.70 -13.72
N ILE A 45 4.58 10.91 -13.29
CA ILE A 45 5.85 10.78 -14.03
C ILE A 45 5.59 10.34 -15.47
N VAL A 46 4.80 9.27 -15.68
CA VAL A 46 4.56 8.69 -17.01
C VAL A 46 3.74 9.62 -17.91
N VAL A 47 2.62 10.15 -17.41
CA VAL A 47 1.71 10.96 -18.24
C VAL A 47 2.31 12.33 -18.55
N THR A 48 3.01 12.95 -17.60
CA THR A 48 3.65 14.26 -17.87
C THR A 48 4.90 14.15 -18.74
N SER A 49 5.63 13.02 -18.71
CA SER A 49 6.77 12.82 -19.62
C SER A 49 6.34 12.58 -21.06
N LEU A 50 5.25 11.86 -21.31
CA LEU A 50 4.75 11.55 -22.66
C LEU A 50 4.02 12.72 -23.33
N HIS A 51 3.57 13.72 -22.55
CA HIS A 51 2.81 14.85 -23.09
C HIS A 51 3.61 15.85 -23.92
N ARG A 52 4.91 15.91 -23.64
CA ARG A 52 5.82 16.94 -24.12
C ARG A 52 6.95 16.25 -24.86
N ASP A 53 6.61 15.57 -25.94
CA ASP A 53 7.60 15.02 -26.85
C ASP A 53 8.31 16.15 -27.64
N PHE A 54 9.49 15.81 -28.17
CA PHE A 54 10.43 16.73 -28.84
C PHE A 54 9.83 17.51 -30.02
N LEU A 55 8.71 17.05 -30.60
CA LEU A 55 7.96 17.77 -31.64
C LEU A 55 6.68 18.41 -31.07
N PRO A 56 6.50 19.75 -31.20
CA PRO A 56 5.32 20.44 -30.69
C PRO A 56 4.00 20.04 -31.35
N SER A 57 4.04 19.38 -32.51
CA SER A 57 2.84 18.90 -33.23
C SER A 57 2.22 17.65 -32.61
N SER A 58 2.93 16.94 -31.74
CA SER A 58 2.49 15.67 -31.14
C SER A 58 2.06 15.82 -29.68
N TRP A 59 1.89 17.06 -29.19
CA TRP A 59 1.33 17.29 -27.86
C TRP A 59 -0.16 16.99 -27.90
N ASP A 60 -0.56 15.90 -27.28
CA ASP A 60 -1.97 15.49 -27.22
C ASP A 60 -2.38 15.07 -25.82
N MET A 61 -3.51 15.60 -25.34
CA MET A 61 -4.10 15.47 -24.00
C MET A 61 -4.53 14.02 -23.72
N TYR A 62 -3.80 13.30 -22.86
CA TYR A 62 -4.19 11.95 -22.45
C TYR A 62 -5.41 12.04 -21.52
N VAL A 63 -6.56 11.66 -22.05
CA VAL A 63 -7.82 11.57 -21.31
C VAL A 63 -8.01 10.12 -20.90
N LEU A 64 -8.02 9.85 -19.59
CA LEU A 64 -8.35 8.51 -19.10
C LEU A 64 -9.74 8.12 -19.60
N THR A 65 -9.81 6.99 -20.28
CA THR A 65 -11.07 6.41 -20.74
C THR A 65 -11.65 5.55 -19.62
N LEU A 66 -12.97 5.32 -19.66
CA LEU A 66 -13.66 4.46 -18.69
C LEU A 66 -13.03 3.06 -18.59
N HIS A 67 -12.48 2.54 -19.69
CA HIS A 67 -11.77 1.27 -19.73
C HIS A 67 -10.49 1.26 -18.87
N ASP A 68 -9.74 2.36 -18.79
CA ASP A 68 -8.53 2.46 -17.95
C ASP A 68 -8.89 2.31 -16.46
N TYR A 69 -9.99 2.92 -16.03
CA TYR A 69 -10.49 2.78 -14.66
C TYR A 69 -11.02 1.37 -14.37
N LEU A 70 -11.67 0.73 -15.36
CA LEU A 70 -12.15 -0.65 -15.21
C LEU A 70 -11.01 -1.65 -15.09
N ILE A 71 -9.93 -1.48 -15.85
CA ILE A 71 -8.74 -2.35 -15.77
C ILE A 71 -8.05 -2.15 -14.42
N LEU A 72 -7.93 -0.90 -13.95
CA LEU A 72 -7.42 -0.61 -12.61
C LEU A 72 -8.25 -1.30 -11.53
N LEU A 73 -9.58 -1.11 -11.54
CA LEU A 73 -10.48 -1.73 -10.57
C LEU A 73 -10.47 -3.27 -10.68
N GLY A 74 -10.41 -3.79 -11.90
CA GLY A 74 -10.31 -5.22 -12.19
C GLY A 74 -9.04 -5.85 -11.61
N SER A 75 -7.91 -5.14 -11.68
CA SER A 75 -6.64 -5.60 -11.07
C SER A 75 -6.74 -5.73 -9.54
N PHE A 76 -7.42 -4.79 -8.87
CA PHE A 76 -7.70 -4.88 -7.44
C PHE A 76 -8.62 -6.07 -7.14
N GLY A 77 -9.70 -6.24 -7.92
CA GLY A 77 -10.62 -7.37 -7.77
C GLY A 77 -9.93 -8.72 -7.92
N LEU A 78 -9.07 -8.87 -8.93
CA LEU A 78 -8.29 -10.08 -9.15
C LEU A 78 -7.31 -10.34 -7.99
N PHE A 79 -6.58 -9.30 -7.56
CA PHE A 79 -5.68 -9.39 -6.41
C PHE A 79 -6.40 -9.87 -5.14
N PHE A 80 -7.52 -9.23 -4.78
CA PHE A 80 -8.29 -9.64 -3.61
C PHE A 80 -8.88 -11.04 -3.75
N THR A 81 -9.33 -11.42 -4.95
CA THR A 81 -9.84 -12.77 -5.21
C THR A 81 -8.76 -13.83 -4.97
N LEU A 82 -7.56 -13.64 -5.54
CA LEU A 82 -6.43 -14.56 -5.33
C LEU A 82 -5.94 -14.53 -3.87
N PHE A 83 -5.89 -13.37 -3.23
CA PHE A 83 -5.48 -13.23 -1.84
C PHE A 83 -6.45 -13.93 -0.88
N LEU A 84 -7.76 -13.75 -1.05
CA LEU A 84 -8.77 -14.44 -0.26
C LEU A 84 -8.75 -15.94 -0.50
N LEU A 85 -8.50 -16.37 -1.75
CA LEU A 85 -8.35 -17.77 -2.09
C LEU A 85 -7.12 -18.38 -1.38
N PHE A 86 -5.98 -17.68 -1.41
CA PHE A 86 -4.78 -18.06 -0.67
C PHE A 86 -5.06 -18.15 0.84
N ALA A 87 -5.69 -17.13 1.43
CA ALA A 87 -6.00 -17.11 2.85
C ALA A 87 -6.98 -18.21 3.29
N ARG A 88 -7.81 -18.71 2.35
CA ARG A 88 -8.74 -19.81 2.61
C ARG A 88 -8.09 -21.19 2.50
N PHE A 89 -7.19 -21.40 1.54
CA PHE A 89 -6.64 -22.72 1.25
C PHE A 89 -5.26 -22.99 1.88
N LEU A 90 -4.51 -21.94 2.21
CA LEU A 90 -3.15 -22.06 2.75
C LEU A 90 -3.04 -21.37 4.13
N PRO A 91 -2.17 -21.86 5.03
CA PRO A 91 -1.89 -21.19 6.29
C PRO A 91 -1.23 -19.84 6.03
N THR A 92 -1.88 -18.75 6.44
CA THR A 92 -1.41 -17.37 6.23
C THR A 92 -0.17 -17.03 7.06
N ILE A 93 0.15 -17.83 8.07
CA ILE A 93 1.33 -17.64 8.93
C ILE A 93 2.18 -18.91 8.91
N ALA A 94 3.49 -18.72 8.69
CA ALA A 94 4.46 -19.81 8.66
C ALA A 94 4.69 -20.39 10.07
N MET A 95 3.96 -21.46 10.42
CA MET A 95 4.03 -22.08 11.75
C MET A 95 5.44 -22.59 12.13
N ALA A 96 6.27 -22.95 11.14
CA ALA A 96 7.66 -23.36 11.37
C ALA A 96 8.51 -22.22 11.96
N GLU A 97 8.35 -20.99 11.45
CA GLU A 97 9.07 -19.80 11.91
C GLU A 97 8.53 -19.29 13.26
N ILE A 98 7.22 -19.36 13.49
CA ILE A 98 6.65 -18.92 14.79
C ILE A 98 7.16 -19.81 15.94
N LYS A 99 7.33 -21.11 15.70
CA LYS A 99 7.79 -22.07 16.72
C LYS A 99 9.23 -21.84 17.18
N THR A 100 10.10 -21.27 16.33
CA THR A 100 11.50 -20.97 16.71
C THR A 100 11.61 -19.66 17.50
N VAL A 101 10.69 -18.72 17.28
CA VAL A 101 10.68 -17.39 17.93
C VAL A 101 9.88 -17.38 19.24
N MET A 102 8.88 -18.26 19.38
CA MET A 102 8.15 -18.41 20.64
C MET A 102 9.01 -19.10 21.70
N LYS A 103 9.42 -18.34 22.72
CA LYS A 103 10.00 -18.90 23.95
C LYS A 103 8.96 -19.83 24.59
N SER A 104 9.31 -21.10 24.83
CA SER A 104 8.41 -22.10 25.42
C SER A 104 7.60 -21.51 26.60
N PRO A 105 6.28 -21.74 26.65
CA PRO A 105 5.43 -21.30 27.77
C PRO A 105 5.92 -21.80 29.14
N ASP A 106 6.67 -22.91 29.16
CA ASP A 106 7.17 -23.55 30.38
C ASP A 106 8.30 -22.78 31.08
N ALA A 107 8.98 -21.85 30.39
CA ALA A 107 10.04 -21.05 31.02
C ALA A 107 9.50 -19.99 31.99
N ALA A 108 8.19 -19.70 31.97
CA ALA A 108 7.55 -18.71 32.84
C ALA A 108 6.79 -19.34 34.03
N LYS A 109 6.63 -20.68 34.06
CA LYS A 109 5.83 -21.38 35.09
C LYS A 109 6.65 -21.95 36.26
N GLY A 110 7.96 -21.69 36.31
CA GLY A 110 8.89 -22.24 37.31
C GLY A 110 9.22 -21.34 38.51
N TYR A 111 8.52 -20.23 38.72
CA TYR A 111 8.72 -19.34 39.88
C TYR A 111 7.40 -19.08 40.61
N GLY A 112 6.86 -20.14 41.21
CA GLY A 112 5.71 -20.07 42.10
C GLY A 112 5.71 -21.29 43.00
N HIS A 113 6.37 -21.14 44.16
CA HIS A 113 6.01 -21.88 45.37
C HIS A 113 4.53 -21.66 45.69
#